data_AF-A0A6B3F5Y9-F1
#
_entry.id   AF-A0A6B3F5Y9-F1
#
_cell.length_a   1.000
_cell.length_b   1.000
_cell.length_c   1.000
_cell.angle_alpha   90.00
_cell.angle_beta   90.00
_cell.angle_gamma   90.00
#
_symmetry.space_group_name_H-M   'P 1'
#
loop_
_entity.id
_entity.type
_entity.pdbx_description
1 polymer ?
#
loop_
_entity_poly.entity_id
_entity_poly.type
_entity_poly.pdbx_seq_one_letter_code
_entity_poly.pdbx_strand_id
1 'polypeptide(L)'
;TGADDDLQFVHPLIATAVHESMSPFHRTALHGRAADLVMESGRGPAAASRHLLQLVPDDDPHVVARLRAAAREHLAVGAPEAARLCLERALIEPPTP
;
A
#
# COMPACT_ATOMS: atom_id res chain seq x y z
N THR A 1 4.10 23.30 21.39
CA THR A 1 3.15 23.02 20.30
C THR A 1 3.47 21.61 19.86
N GLY A 2 2.68 20.64 20.33
CA GLY A 2 3.09 19.24 20.33
C GLY A 2 3.36 18.73 18.93
N ALA A 3 4.53 18.13 18.73
CA ALA A 3 4.64 17.09 17.72
C ALA A 3 3.55 16.06 18.06
N ASP A 4 2.74 15.70 17.06
CA ASP A 4 1.71 14.65 17.17
C ASP A 4 2.19 13.52 18.07
N ASP A 5 1.40 13.23 19.10
CA ASP A 5 1.52 11.99 19.84
C ASP A 5 1.09 10.90 18.84
N ASP A 6 2.06 10.38 18.06
CA ASP A 6 1.83 9.41 17.00
C ASP A 6 0.93 8.29 17.55
N LEU A 7 -0.25 8.10 16.94
CA LEU A 7 -1.19 7.08 17.39
C LEU A 7 -0.55 5.71 17.20
N GLN A 8 -0.12 5.10 18.31
CA GLN A 8 0.57 3.82 18.33
C GLN A 8 -0.20 2.80 19.16
N PHE A 9 -0.02 1.52 18.83
CA PHE A 9 -0.46 0.45 19.72
C PHE A 9 0.36 0.46 20.99
N VAL A 10 -0.31 0.37 22.14
CA VAL A 10 0.37 0.35 23.45
C VAL A 10 1.30 -0.86 23.63
N HIS A 11 1.10 -1.93 22.86
CA HIS A 11 1.99 -3.10 22.86
C HIS A 11 2.00 -3.80 21.48
N PRO A 12 3.16 -4.27 20.98
CA PRO A 12 3.25 -4.96 19.68
C PRO A 12 2.32 -6.16 19.54
N LEU A 13 2.11 -6.94 20.61
CA LEU A 13 1.17 -8.08 20.59
C LEU A 13 -0.27 -7.66 20.33
N ILE A 14 -0.70 -6.47 20.78
CA ILE A 14 -2.05 -5.97 20.50
C ILE A 14 -2.17 -5.63 19.01
N ALA A 15 -1.14 -5.03 18.42
CA ALA A 15 -1.11 -4.78 16.97
C ALA A 15 -1.29 -6.08 16.19
N THR A 16 -0.53 -7.12 16.54
CA THR A 16 -0.65 -8.46 15.92
C THR A 16 -2.05 -9.04 16.10
N ALA A 17 -2.58 -9.07 17.33
CA ALA A 17 -3.91 -9.62 17.61
C ALA A 17 -5.02 -8.90 16.84
N VAL A 18 -4.94 -7.56 16.75
CA VAL A 18 -5.88 -6.76 15.96
C VAL A 18 -5.78 -7.11 14.48
N HIS A 19 -4.57 -7.15 13.92
CA HIS A 19 -4.35 -7.49 12.51
C HIS A 19 -4.81 -8.91 12.16
N GLU A 20 -4.59 -9.89 13.04
CA GLU A 20 -5.01 -11.28 12.85
C GLU A 20 -6.52 -11.47 13.00
N SER A 21 -7.20 -10.63 13.80
CA SER A 21 -8.65 -10.67 13.94
C SER A 21 -9.42 -10.08 12.76
N MET A 22 -8.75 -9.35 11.86
CA MET A 22 -9.38 -8.74 10.69
C MET A 22 -9.63 -9.78 9.60
N SER A 23 -10.83 -9.75 9.01
CA SER A 23 -11.08 -10.53 7.79
C SER A 23 -10.16 -10.05 6.66
N PRO A 24 -9.76 -10.94 5.73
CA PRO A 24 -8.94 -10.55 4.58
C PRO A 24 -9.57 -9.43 3.73
N PHE A 25 -10.90 -9.44 3.63
CA PHE A 25 -11.66 -8.41 2.92
C PHE A 25 -11.55 -7.03 3.60
N HIS A 26 -11.79 -6.96 4.91
CA HIS A 26 -11.65 -5.70 5.65
C HIS A 26 -10.22 -5.17 5.61
N ARG A 27 -9.23 -6.07 5.73
CA ARG A 27 -7.82 -5.69 5.64
C ARG A 27 -7.48 -5.08 4.29
N THR A 28 -7.97 -5.68 3.20
CA THR A 28 -7.81 -5.15 1.83
C THR A 28 -8.44 -3.77 1.69
N ALA A 29 -9.69 -3.60 2.13
CA ALA A 29 -10.38 -2.31 2.06
C ALA A 29 -9.64 -1.20 2.83
N LEU A 30 -9.14 -1.51 4.04
CA LEU A 30 -8.37 -0.55 4.84
C LEU A 30 -7.05 -0.18 4.17
N HIS A 31 -6.37 -1.14 3.54
CA HIS A 31 -5.16 -0.84 2.78
C HIS A 31 -5.45 0.03 1.54
N GLY A 32 -6.57 -0.20 0.85
CA GLY A 32 -7.00 0.66 -0.25
C GLY A 32 -7.18 2.10 0.21
N ARG A 33 -7.97 2.28 1.29
CA ARG A 33 -8.19 3.61 1.87
C ARG A 33 -6.91 4.28 2.36
N ALA A 34 -6.01 3.52 2.99
CA ALA A 34 -4.72 4.04 3.43
C ALA A 34 -3.85 4.48 2.25
N ALA A 35 -3.83 3.72 1.15
CA ALA A 35 -3.12 4.10 -0.06
C ALA A 35 -3.66 5.42 -0.62
N ASP A 36 -4.99 5.60 -0.64
CA ASP A 36 -5.65 6.82 -1.10
C ASP A 36 -5.28 8.02 -0.24
N LEU A 37 -5.43 7.89 1.09
CA LEU A 37 -5.09 8.95 2.04
C LEU A 37 -3.62 9.39 1.92
N VAL A 38 -2.70 8.45 1.71
CA VAL A 38 -1.28 8.77 1.51
C VAL A 38 -1.07 9.57 0.22
N MET A 39 -1.75 9.23 -0.87
CA MET A 39 -1.67 10.03 -2.10
C MET A 39 -2.33 11.39 -1.97
N GLU A 40 -3.51 11.45 -1.34
CA GLU A 40 -4.25 12.70 -1.05
C GLU A 40 -3.40 13.66 -0.20
N SER A 41 -2.56 13.13 0.69
CA SER A 41 -1.60 13.92 1.49
C SER A 41 -0.38 14.44 0.71
N GLY A 42 -0.29 14.17 -0.61
CA GLY A 42 0.80 14.64 -1.47
C GLY A 42 2.11 13.87 -1.33
N ARG A 43 2.14 12.74 -0.61
CA ARG A 43 3.35 11.95 -0.36
C ARG A 43 3.77 11.03 -1.51
N GLY A 44 2.94 10.93 -2.53
CA GLY A 44 3.23 10.25 -3.79
C GLY A 44 3.02 8.72 -3.80
N PRO A 45 2.99 8.13 -5.01
CA PRO A 45 2.90 6.69 -5.25
C PRO A 45 3.89 5.82 -4.48
N ALA A 46 5.17 6.20 -4.38
CA ALA A 46 6.18 5.42 -3.66
C ALA A 46 5.85 5.28 -2.17
N ALA A 47 5.31 6.33 -1.53
CA ALA A 47 4.87 6.26 -0.14
C ALA A 47 3.61 5.40 0.04
N ALA A 48 2.71 5.40 -0.96
CA ALA A 48 1.49 4.60 -0.95
C ALA A 48 1.73 3.12 -1.28
N SER A 49 2.86 2.77 -1.91
CA SER A 49 3.08 1.44 -2.49
C SER A 49 3.00 0.30 -1.47
N ARG A 50 3.46 0.52 -0.23
CA ARG A 50 3.36 -0.48 0.85
C ARG A 50 1.93 -0.93 1.15
N HIS A 51 0.95 -0.05 0.91
CA HIS A 51 -0.47 -0.35 1.10
C HIS A 51 -1.06 -1.02 -0.15
N LEU A 52 -0.68 -0.57 -1.34
CA LEU A 52 -1.08 -1.19 -2.61
C LEU A 52 -0.64 -2.66 -2.72
N LEU A 53 0.54 -2.99 -2.19
CA LEU A 53 1.06 -4.36 -2.16
C LEU A 53 0.20 -5.33 -1.33
N GLN A 54 -0.68 -4.82 -0.47
CA GLN A 54 -1.54 -5.63 0.40
C GLN A 54 -2.95 -5.86 -0.17
N LEU A 55 -3.25 -5.29 -1.34
CA LEU A 55 -4.56 -5.47 -1.98
C LEU A 55 -4.68 -6.86 -2.60
N VAL A 56 -5.86 -7.45 -2.48
CA VAL A 56 -6.25 -8.64 -3.27
C VAL A 56 -6.46 -8.20 -4.73
N PRO A 57 -5.99 -8.96 -5.74
CA PRO A 57 -6.22 -8.65 -7.15
C PRO A 57 -7.71 -8.68 -7.52
N ASP A 58 -8.16 -7.70 -8.31
CA ASP A 58 -9.58 -7.50 -8.65
C ASP A 58 -9.81 -6.76 -9.98
N ASP A 59 -8.90 -6.95 -10.95
CA ASP A 59 -8.99 -6.33 -12.29
C ASP A 59 -9.00 -4.78 -12.26
N ASP A 60 -8.35 -4.18 -11.26
CA ASP A 60 -8.37 -2.72 -11.10
C ASP A 60 -7.22 -2.06 -11.89
N PRO A 61 -7.50 -1.39 -13.04
CA PRO A 61 -6.47 -0.73 -13.81
C PRO A 61 -5.82 0.46 -13.07
N HIS A 62 -6.51 1.04 -12.08
CA HIS A 62 -5.94 2.11 -11.25
C HIS A 62 -4.86 1.57 -10.30
N VAL A 63 -5.02 0.36 -9.75
CA VAL A 63 -3.98 -0.29 -8.94
C VAL A 63 -2.73 -0.55 -9.78
N VAL A 64 -2.90 -1.08 -11.00
CA VAL A 64 -1.79 -1.29 -11.96
C VAL A 64 -1.06 0.02 -12.25
N ALA A 65 -1.80 1.10 -12.56
CA ALA A 65 -1.21 2.40 -12.87
C ALA A 65 -0.42 2.98 -11.69
N ARG A 66 -0.96 2.89 -10.47
CA ARG A 66 -0.32 3.38 -9.25
C ARG A 66 0.92 2.58 -8.88
N LEU A 67 0.88 1.26 -9.00
CA LEU A 67 2.06 0.40 -8.78
C LEU A 67 3.18 0.69 -9.79
N ARG A 68 2.85 0.92 -11.06
CA ARG A 68 3.83 1.34 -12.07
C ARG A 68 4.42 2.72 -11.78
N ALA A 69 3.61 3.68 -11.32
CA ALA A 69 4.10 4.99 -10.91
C ALA A 69 5.05 4.87 -9.70
N ALA A 70 4.67 4.10 -8.68
CA ALA A 70 5.51 3.81 -7.53
C ALA A 70 6.84 3.16 -7.93
N ALA A 71 6.82 2.22 -8.88
CA ALA A 71 8.04 1.59 -9.38
C ALA A 71 9.01 2.61 -10.02
N ARG A 72 8.49 3.56 -10.81
CA ARG A 72 9.32 4.64 -11.41
C ARG A 72 9.94 5.53 -10.34
N GLU A 73 9.18 5.91 -9.32
CA GLU A 73 9.67 6.73 -8.20
C GLU A 73 10.73 5.99 -7.38
N HIS A 74 10.50 4.71 -7.07
CA HIS A 74 11.47 3.85 -6.38
C HIS A 74 12.78 3.73 -7.19
N LEU A 75 12.71 3.57 -8.51
CA LEU A 75 13.90 3.56 -9.37
C LEU A 75 14.64 4.90 -9.33
N ALA A 76 13.92 6.02 -9.35
CA ALA A 76 14.52 7.36 -9.33
C ALA A 76 15.34 7.63 -8.05
N VAL A 77 15.00 6.97 -6.94
CA VAL A 77 15.72 7.09 -5.65
C VAL A 77 16.69 5.92 -5.39
N GLY A 78 16.92 5.05 -6.37
CA GLY A 78 17.86 3.93 -6.24
C GLY A 78 17.34 2.75 -5.41
N ALA A 79 16.01 2.54 -5.38
CA ALA A 79 15.36 1.42 -4.70
C ALA A 79 14.78 0.38 -5.70
N PRO A 80 15.63 -0.34 -6.47
CA PRO A 80 15.17 -1.24 -7.52
C PRO A 80 14.37 -2.44 -6.99
N GLU A 81 14.66 -2.90 -5.78
CA GLU A 81 13.92 -4.02 -5.17
C GLU A 81 12.47 -3.65 -4.86
N ALA A 82 12.24 -2.44 -4.33
CA ALA A 82 10.88 -1.93 -4.12
C ALA A 82 10.13 -1.74 -5.44
N ALA A 83 10.83 -1.30 -6.49
CA ALA A 83 10.25 -1.18 -7.82
C ALA A 83 9.85 -2.55 -8.41
N ARG A 84 10.70 -3.57 -8.26
CA ARG A 84 10.42 -4.96 -8.68
C ARG A 84 9.17 -5.49 -8.01
N LEU A 85 9.05 -5.37 -6.69
CA LEU A 85 7.86 -5.80 -5.94
C LEU A 85 6.57 -5.12 -6.43
N CYS A 86 6.64 -3.82 -6.73
CA CYS A 86 5.48 -3.10 -7.27
C CYS A 86 5.06 -3.64 -8.65
N LEU A 87 6.03 -3.89 -9.53
CA LEU A 87 5.76 -4.40 -10.88
C LEU A 87 5.26 -5.85 -10.85
N GLU A 88 5.82 -6.70 -9.99
CA GLU A 88 5.36 -8.08 -9.80
C GLU A 88 3.91 -8.12 -9.32
N ARG A 89 3.55 -7.28 -8.34
CA ARG A 89 2.17 -7.19 -7.91
C ARG A 89 1.26 -6.69 -9.03
N ALA A 90 1.71 -5.74 -9.84
CA ALA A 90 0.93 -5.23 -10.97
C ALA A 90 0.70 -6.29 -12.06
N LEU A 91 1.59 -7.27 -12.22
CA LEU A 91 1.42 -8.40 -13.14
C LEU A 91 0.37 -9.42 -12.69
N ILE A 92 0.04 -9.44 -11.39
CA ILE A 92 -0.94 -10.37 -10.83
C ILE A 92 -2.38 -9.89 -11.10
N GLU A 93 -2.60 -8.60 -11.38
CA GLU A 93 -3.93 -8.14 -11.76
C GLU A 93 -4.38 -8.86 -13.04
N PRO A 94 -5.60 -9.45 -13.05
CA PRO A 94 -6.14 -10.04 -14.27
C PRO A 94 -6.30 -8.96 -15.34
N PRO A 95 -6.25 -9.33 -16.63
CA PRO A 95 -6.56 -8.39 -17.70
C PRO A 95 -8.05 -8.05 -17.70
N THR A 96 -8.36 -6.80 -18.09
CA THR A 96 -9.74 -6.36 -18.28
C THR A 96 -10.42 -7.20 -19.36
N PRO A 97 -11.69 -7.62 -19.18
CA PRO A 97 -12.42 -8.45 -20.13
C PRO A 97 -12.65 -7.79 -21.50
#